data_AF-A0A7K7JAT4-F1
#
_entry.id   AF-A0A7K7JAT4-F1
#
_cell.length_a   1.000
_cell.length_b   1.000
_cell.length_c   1.000
_cell.angle_alpha   90.00
_cell.angle_beta   90.00
_cell.angle_gamma   90.00
#
_symmetry.space_group_name_H-M   'P 1'
#
loop_
_entity.id
_entity.type
_entity.pdbx_description
1 polymer ?
#
loop_
_entity_poly.entity_id
_entity_poly.type
_entity_poly.pdbx_seq_one_letter_code
_entity_poly.pdbx_strand_id
1 'polypeptide(L)'
;LAIDSGIAYPVLAGYPVAPSNEEYVLVNNKCQCVTVTSKFVPSKEDPQEEVLERNIRIIVPLKARENISDPLSPLRTTFVYRLSELCKNCEPIEIDLGGAIHQAQQGNSCEEAQTCYTYDRNECYSSPVPLLYHGEVMQVPAALTPDSCFAQ
;
A
#
# COMPACT_ATOMS: atom_id res chain seq x y z
N LEU A 1 32.56 -27.70 -34.33
CA LEU A 1 31.40 -28.12 -33.51
C LEU A 1 31.76 -27.91 -32.05
N ALA A 2 31.24 -26.84 -31.44
CA ALA A 2 31.18 -26.69 -29.99
C ALA A 2 29.85 -25.97 -29.73
N ILE A 3 28.88 -26.70 -29.19
CA ILE A 3 27.54 -26.22 -28.87
C ILE A 3 27.63 -25.57 -27.51
N ASP A 4 27.68 -24.24 -27.51
CA ASP A 4 27.60 -23.41 -26.33
C ASP A 4 26.17 -23.56 -25.77
N SER A 5 26.05 -24.32 -24.70
CA SER A 5 24.75 -24.64 -24.09
C SER A 5 24.41 -23.52 -23.11
N GLY A 6 23.82 -22.44 -23.63
CA GLY A 6 23.26 -21.36 -22.82
C GLY A 6 22.18 -21.91 -21.90
N ILE A 7 22.50 -22.00 -20.61
CA ILE A 7 21.53 -22.32 -19.56
C ILE A 7 20.62 -21.10 -19.42
N ALA A 8 19.45 -21.17 -20.06
CA ALA A 8 18.35 -20.26 -19.83
C ALA A 8 17.79 -20.52 -18.43
N TYR A 9 18.06 -19.61 -17.50
CA TYR A 9 17.41 -19.64 -16.19
C TYR A 9 15.91 -19.33 -16.39
N PRO A 10 15.00 -20.24 -15.99
CA PRO A 10 13.59 -19.92 -15.98
C PRO A 10 13.39 -18.79 -14.97
N VAL A 11 12.86 -17.66 -15.43
CA VAL A 11 12.34 -16.60 -14.58
C VAL A 11 11.14 -17.19 -13.83
N LEU A 12 11.39 -17.77 -12.65
CA LEU A 12 10.33 -18.00 -11.69
C LEU A 12 9.77 -16.62 -11.34
N ALA A 13 8.46 -16.46 -11.52
CA ALA A 13 7.70 -15.25 -11.25
C ALA A 13 7.60 -14.93 -9.75
N GLY A 14 8.74 -14.80 -9.07
CA GLY A 14 8.81 -14.52 -7.65
C GLY A 14 10.23 -14.11 -7.27
N TYR A 15 10.40 -12.83 -6.95
CA TYR A 15 11.63 -12.16 -6.51
C TYR A 15 12.70 -11.95 -7.61
N PRO A 16 13.03 -10.70 -7.97
CA PRO A 16 14.24 -10.44 -8.73
C PRO A 16 15.46 -10.86 -7.89
N VAL A 17 16.25 -11.79 -8.40
CA VAL A 17 17.54 -12.17 -7.81
C VAL A 17 18.52 -11.02 -8.07
N ALA A 18 18.43 -9.96 -7.27
CA ALA A 18 19.39 -8.87 -7.21
C ALA A 18 20.29 -9.06 -5.96
N PRO A 19 21.41 -8.31 -5.82
CA PRO A 19 22.48 -8.66 -4.89
C PRO A 19 21.97 -8.81 -3.45
N SER A 20 22.53 -9.79 -2.73
CA SER A 20 22.11 -10.33 -1.42
C SER A 20 22.07 -9.35 -0.23
N ASN A 21 22.16 -8.04 -0.48
CA ASN A 21 22.23 -7.00 0.55
C ASN A 21 21.23 -5.85 0.39
N GLU A 22 20.41 -5.83 -0.67
CA GLU A 22 19.40 -4.78 -0.86
C GLU A 22 18.14 -5.07 -0.05
N GLU A 23 17.64 -4.06 0.65
CA GLU A 23 16.37 -4.12 1.37
C GLU A 23 15.22 -3.83 0.41
N TYR A 24 14.26 -4.76 0.32
CA TYR A 24 13.11 -4.63 -0.58
C TYR A 24 11.90 -4.10 0.17
N VAL A 25 11.20 -3.14 -0.41
CA VAL A 25 9.89 -2.70 0.08
C VAL A 25 8.82 -3.62 -0.49
N LEU A 26 8.19 -4.42 0.35
CA LEU A 26 7.11 -5.33 -0.03
C LEU A 26 5.75 -4.64 0.03
N VAL A 27 5.54 -3.78 1.03
CA VAL A 27 4.29 -3.05 1.23
C VAL A 27 4.60 -1.62 1.63
N ASN A 28 3.92 -0.68 1.00
CA ASN A 28 3.89 0.72 1.40
C ASN A 28 2.43 1.21 1.42
N ASN A 29 1.69 0.81 2.46
CA ASN A 29 0.27 1.13 2.58
C ASN A 29 0.11 2.50 3.26
N LYS A 30 -0.29 3.51 2.47
CA LYS A 30 -0.51 4.88 2.96
C LYS A 30 -1.80 5.04 3.75
N CYS A 31 -2.83 4.28 3.41
CA CYS A 31 -4.16 4.30 4.03
C CYS A 31 -4.11 3.91 5.52
N GLN A 32 -3.32 2.90 5.87
CA GLN A 32 -3.11 2.40 7.24
C GLN A 32 -1.74 2.76 7.83
N CYS A 33 -0.91 3.49 7.07
CA CYS A 33 0.46 3.91 7.44
C CYS A 33 1.36 2.74 7.89
N VAL A 34 1.42 1.70 7.06
CA VAL A 34 2.24 0.50 7.29
C VAL A 34 3.27 0.35 6.19
N THR A 35 4.52 0.13 6.59
CA THR A 35 5.62 -0.24 5.69
C THR A 35 6.14 -1.61 6.07
N VAL A 36 6.22 -2.51 5.08
CA VAL A 36 6.85 -3.83 5.24
C VAL A 36 8.04 -3.91 4.30
N THR A 37 9.20 -4.22 4.86
CA THR A 37 10.42 -4.47 4.11
C THR A 37 10.95 -5.87 4.37
N SER A 38 11.76 -6.38 3.44
CA SER A 38 12.41 -7.67 3.59
C SER A 38 13.86 -7.63 3.11
N LYS A 39 14.73 -8.37 3.80
CA LYS A 39 16.14 -8.50 3.45
C LYS A 39 16.65 -9.89 3.83
N PHE A 40 17.46 -10.50 2.97
CA PHE A 40 18.23 -11.67 3.36
C PHE A 40 19.49 -11.24 4.11
N VAL A 41 19.73 -11.86 5.26
CA VAL A 41 20.92 -11.62 6.07
C VAL A 41 21.60 -12.96 6.39
N PRO A 42 22.93 -13.01 6.47
CA PRO A 42 23.63 -14.21 6.93
C PRO A 42 23.16 -14.60 8.33
N SER A 43 22.94 -15.89 8.55
CA SER A 43 22.60 -16.42 9.88
C SER A 43 23.73 -16.14 10.87
N LYS A 44 23.36 -15.86 12.13
CA LYS A 44 24.35 -15.62 13.20
C LYS A 44 24.97 -16.93 13.67
N GLU A 45 24.26 -18.03 13.48
CA GLU A 45 24.62 -19.37 13.93
C GLU A 45 25.41 -20.14 12.86
N ASP A 46 25.05 -20.02 11.58
CA ASP A 46 25.75 -20.66 10.45
C ASP A 46 25.98 -19.68 9.29
N PRO A 47 27.23 -19.26 9.02
CA PRO A 47 27.55 -18.38 7.89
C PRO A 47 27.22 -18.94 6.50
N GLN A 48 26.90 -20.24 6.36
CA GLN A 48 26.47 -20.85 5.09
C GLN A 48 24.96 -20.73 4.85
N GLU A 49 24.19 -20.30 5.85
CA GLU A 49 22.74 -20.13 5.75
C GLU A 49 22.35 -18.64 5.71
N GLU A 50 21.29 -18.34 4.96
CA GLU A 50 20.67 -17.01 4.92
C GLU A 50 19.30 -17.04 5.62
N VAL A 51 19.04 -16.01 6.42
CA VAL A 51 17.77 -15.77 7.11
C VAL A 51 17.03 -14.64 6.42
N LEU A 52 15.74 -14.85 6.14
CA LEU A 52 14.88 -13.80 5.61
C LEU A 52 14.33 -12.95 6.76
N GLU A 53 14.90 -11.76 6.95
CA GLU A 53 14.35 -10.75 7.85
C GLU A 53 13.19 -10.02 7.19
N ARG A 54 12.11 -9.82 7.94
CA ARG A 54 10.96 -8.98 7.55
C ARG A 54 10.72 -7.93 8.62
N ASN A 55 10.88 -6.67 8.24
CA ASN A 55 10.64 -5.54 9.14
C ASN A 55 9.26 -4.95 8.87
N ILE A 56 8.45 -4.80 9.91
CA ILE A 56 7.10 -4.22 9.83
C ILE A 56 7.09 -2.94 10.67
N ARG A 57 6.87 -1.81 10.02
CA ARG A 57 6.73 -0.50 10.66
C ARG A 57 5.29 -0.04 10.56
N ILE A 58 4.69 0.26 11.72
CA ILE A 58 3.31 0.75 11.83
C ILE A 58 3.33 2.11 12.55
N ILE A 59 2.65 3.11 11.99
CA ILE A 59 2.44 4.41 12.64
C ILE A 59 0.97 4.51 13.07
N VAL A 60 0.73 4.60 14.38
CA VAL A 60 -0.63 4.65 14.94
C VAL A 60 -1.06 6.11 15.17
N PRO A 61 -2.10 6.61 14.47
CA PRO A 61 -2.56 7.98 14.63
C PRO A 61 -3.53 8.09 15.83
N LEU A 62 -3.01 8.53 16.96
CA LEU A 62 -3.75 8.59 18.25
C LEU A 62 -4.95 9.56 18.26
N LYS A 63 -5.06 10.44 17.26
CA LYS A 63 -6.15 11.42 17.12
C LYS A 63 -7.00 11.18 15.88
N ALA A 64 -6.80 10.06 15.18
CA ALA A 64 -7.62 9.73 14.02
C ALA A 64 -9.04 9.37 14.44
N ARG A 65 -9.96 9.66 13.53
CA ARG A 65 -11.38 9.37 13.63
C ARG A 65 -11.68 7.97 13.08
N GLU A 66 -12.79 7.36 13.48
CA GLU A 66 -13.21 6.07 12.91
C GLU A 66 -13.50 6.19 11.41
N ASN A 67 -14.20 7.25 11.02
CA ASN A 67 -14.34 7.65 9.63
C ASN A 67 -13.53 8.93 9.42
N ILE A 68 -12.38 8.85 8.76
CA ILE A 68 -11.49 9.99 8.58
C ILE A 68 -12.10 11.11 7.72
N SER A 69 -13.11 10.80 6.89
CA SER A 69 -13.83 11.78 6.08
C SER A 69 -14.99 12.45 6.84
N ASP A 70 -15.40 11.88 7.98
CA ASP A 70 -16.42 12.44 8.86
C ASP A 70 -15.78 13.00 10.14
N PRO A 71 -15.66 14.34 10.26
CA PRO A 71 -15.05 14.98 11.42
C PRO A 71 -15.85 14.77 12.72
N LEU A 72 -17.12 14.37 12.63
CA LEU A 72 -17.99 14.12 13.78
C LEU A 72 -17.90 12.69 14.31
N SER A 73 -17.31 11.77 13.54
CA SER A 73 -17.14 10.39 13.98
C SER A 73 -16.25 10.31 15.25
N PRO A 74 -16.43 9.29 16.10
CA PRO A 74 -15.64 9.18 17.33
C PRO A 74 -14.16 8.93 17.03
N LEU A 75 -13.31 9.12 18.04
CA LEU A 75 -11.90 8.78 17.92
C LEU A 75 -11.73 7.27 17.82
N ARG A 76 -10.88 6.82 16.89
CA ARG A 76 -10.53 5.42 16.76
C ARG A 76 -9.62 4.98 17.90
N THR A 77 -10.02 3.92 18.60
CA THR A 77 -9.24 3.31 19.69
C THR A 77 -8.68 1.94 19.33
N THR A 78 -9.23 1.28 18.30
CA THR A 78 -8.84 -0.06 17.86
C THR A 78 -8.29 -0.01 16.44
N PHE A 79 -7.11 -0.58 16.23
CA PHE A 79 -6.42 -0.64 14.93
C PHE A 79 -6.11 -2.10 14.62
N VAL A 80 -6.61 -2.60 13.48
CA VAL A 80 -6.48 -4.01 13.08
C VAL A 80 -5.74 -4.08 11.76
N TYR A 81 -4.54 -4.64 11.78
CA TYR A 81 -3.70 -4.80 10.61
C TYR A 81 -3.66 -6.28 10.23
N ARG A 82 -4.11 -6.60 9.02
CA ARG A 82 -4.07 -7.96 8.46
C ARG A 82 -3.04 -7.97 7.33
N LEU A 83 -1.99 -8.77 7.45
CA LEU A 83 -0.96 -8.86 6.40
C LEU A 83 -1.56 -9.31 5.05
N SER A 84 -2.56 -10.19 5.06
CA SER A 84 -3.27 -10.60 3.85
C SER A 84 -3.91 -9.44 3.11
N GLU A 85 -4.42 -8.44 3.84
CA GLU A 85 -5.05 -7.24 3.29
C GLU A 85 -3.99 -6.22 2.83
N LEU A 86 -2.94 -6.05 3.62
CA LEU A 86 -1.84 -5.13 3.34
C LEU A 86 -1.03 -5.53 2.10
N CYS A 87 -0.88 -6.83 1.85
CA CYS A 87 -0.11 -7.37 0.74
C CYS A 87 -0.96 -7.65 -0.51
N LYS A 88 -2.25 -7.27 -0.55
CA LYS A 88 -3.07 -7.45 -1.76
C LYS A 88 -2.51 -6.59 -2.88
N ASN A 89 -2.28 -7.21 -4.04
CA ASN A 89 -1.96 -6.49 -5.26
C ASN A 89 -3.16 -6.50 -6.20
N CYS A 90 -3.87 -5.38 -6.26
CA CYS A 90 -5.09 -5.22 -7.03
C CYS A 90 -4.88 -4.42 -8.33
N GLU A 91 -3.65 -3.97 -8.58
CA GLU A 91 -3.32 -3.27 -9.81
C GLU A 91 -3.33 -4.27 -10.98
N PRO A 92 -4.06 -3.97 -12.07
CA PRO A 92 -4.05 -4.80 -13.25
C PRO A 92 -2.66 -4.74 -13.91
N ILE A 93 -2.18 -5.88 -14.36
CA ILE A 93 -0.90 -6.02 -15.04
C ILE A 93 -1.09 -6.61 -16.43
N GLU A 94 -0.20 -6.24 -17.34
CA GLU A 94 -0.14 -6.83 -18.67
C GLU A 94 0.80 -8.04 -18.67
N ILE A 95 0.31 -9.16 -19.18
CA ILE A 95 1.07 -10.40 -19.36
C ILE A 95 1.07 -10.79 -20.84
N ASP A 96 2.25 -11.12 -21.38
CA ASP A 96 2.39 -11.66 -22.72
C ASP A 96 2.28 -13.20 -22.69
N LEU A 97 1.28 -13.74 -23.39
CA LEU A 97 1.08 -15.17 -23.56
C LEU A 97 1.15 -15.51 -25.06
N GLY A 98 2.37 -15.76 -25.55
CA GLY A 98 2.58 -16.23 -26.92
C GLY A 98 2.41 -15.14 -27.99
N GLY A 99 2.79 -13.91 -27.69
CA GLY A 99 2.71 -12.75 -28.59
C GLY A 99 1.39 -11.97 -28.47
N ALA A 100 0.54 -12.33 -27.52
CA ALA A 100 -0.71 -11.63 -27.21
C ALA A 100 -0.65 -11.05 -25.80
N ILE A 101 -0.93 -9.75 -25.69
CA ILE A 101 -0.97 -9.04 -24.40
C ILE A 101 -2.35 -9.23 -23.78
N HIS A 102 -2.38 -9.74 -22.55
CA HIS A 102 -3.58 -9.92 -21.76
C HIS A 102 -3.50 -9.09 -20.47
N GLN A 103 -4.64 -8.53 -20.06
CA GLN A 103 -4.78 -7.88 -18.76
C GLN A 103 -5.13 -8.94 -17.71
N ALA A 104 -4.35 -9.01 -16.64
CA ALA A 104 -4.53 -9.93 -15.54
C ALA A 104 -4.46 -9.19 -14.20
N GLN A 105 -5.14 -9.72 -13.20
CA GLN A 105 -5.13 -9.19 -11.84
C GLN A 105 -4.54 -10.24 -10.91
N GLN A 106 -3.60 -9.84 -10.06
CA GLN A 106 -2.86 -10.78 -9.20
C GLN A 106 -3.59 -11.09 -7.88
N GLY A 107 -4.50 -10.22 -7.45
CA GLY A 107 -5.28 -10.36 -6.20
C GLY A 107 -6.69 -10.91 -6.42
N ASN A 108 -7.13 -11.80 -5.52
CA ASN A 108 -8.44 -12.47 -5.62
C ASN A 108 -9.61 -11.69 -4.98
N SER A 109 -9.35 -10.65 -4.17
CA SER A 109 -10.37 -9.96 -3.36
C SER A 109 -10.11 -8.46 -3.27
N CYS A 110 -10.38 -7.76 -4.37
CA CYS A 110 -10.06 -6.34 -4.57
C CYS A 110 -11.27 -5.41 -4.59
N GLU A 111 -12.48 -5.96 -4.44
CA GLU A 111 -13.73 -5.18 -4.42
C GLU A 111 -14.03 -4.58 -3.04
N GLU A 112 -13.35 -5.03 -1.97
CA GLU A 112 -13.60 -4.57 -0.61
C GLU A 112 -12.86 -3.26 -0.33
N ALA A 113 -13.61 -2.22 0.06
CA ALA A 113 -13.03 -0.94 0.44
C ALA A 113 -12.19 -1.07 1.72
N GLN A 114 -10.91 -0.72 1.65
CA GLN A 114 -10.03 -0.68 2.82
C GLN A 114 -10.43 0.50 3.72
N THR A 115 -10.55 0.23 5.02
CA THR A 115 -10.72 1.31 6.01
C THR A 115 -9.39 2.00 6.28
N CYS A 116 -9.33 3.30 6.01
CA CYS A 116 -8.14 4.12 6.25
C CYS A 116 -8.06 4.68 7.67
N TYR A 117 -6.83 4.71 8.18
CA TYR A 117 -6.47 5.17 9.52
C TYR A 117 -5.79 6.54 9.46
N THR A 118 -5.13 6.85 8.34
CA THR A 118 -4.43 8.10 8.08
C THR A 118 -4.90 8.72 6.77
N TYR A 119 -4.75 10.04 6.65
CA TYR A 119 -4.90 10.74 5.37
C TYR A 119 -3.68 10.49 4.48
N ASP A 120 -3.86 10.33 3.17
CA ASP A 120 -2.77 10.46 2.20
C ASP A 120 -2.45 11.96 2.01
N ARG A 121 -1.18 12.32 2.16
CA ARG A 121 -0.68 13.68 1.94
C ARG A 121 -0.92 14.17 0.52
N ASN A 122 -1.04 13.26 -0.44
CA ASN A 122 -1.22 13.60 -1.85
C ASN A 122 -2.69 13.67 -2.28
N GLU A 123 -3.63 13.35 -1.39
CA GLU A 123 -5.06 13.34 -1.70
C GLU A 123 -5.77 14.47 -0.94
N CYS A 124 -6.76 15.08 -1.59
CA CYS A 124 -7.61 16.09 -0.96
C CYS A 124 -8.80 15.42 -0.26
N TYR A 125 -8.91 15.63 1.04
CA TYR A 125 -10.06 15.23 1.84
C TYR A 125 -10.88 16.47 2.21
N SER A 126 -12.18 16.43 1.97
CA SER A 126 -13.11 17.51 2.32
C SER A 126 -14.41 16.95 2.87
N SER A 127 -15.14 17.78 3.62
CA SER A 127 -16.44 17.43 4.19
C SER A 127 -17.39 18.63 4.07
N PRO A 128 -18.66 18.43 3.68
CA PRO A 128 -19.63 19.51 3.60
C PRO A 128 -20.00 20.01 5.00
N VAL A 129 -20.01 21.33 5.18
CA VAL A 129 -20.43 22.00 6.41
C VAL A 129 -21.67 22.85 6.11
N PRO A 130 -22.77 22.69 6.88
CA PRO A 130 -23.95 23.52 6.70
C PRO A 130 -23.68 24.94 7.25
N LEU A 131 -23.76 25.94 6.39
CA LEU A 131 -23.64 27.35 6.74
C LEU A 131 -24.95 28.08 6.43
N LEU A 132 -25.39 28.95 7.34
CA LEU A 132 -26.58 29.78 7.16
C LEU A 132 -26.19 31.09 6.47
N TYR A 133 -26.77 31.36 5.31
CA TYR A 133 -26.54 32.58 4.53
C TYR A 133 -27.87 33.11 3.98
N HIS A 134 -28.22 34.36 4.30
CA HIS A 134 -29.51 34.99 3.95
C HIS A 134 -30.77 34.16 4.27
N GLY A 135 -30.72 33.34 5.33
CA GLY A 135 -31.86 32.49 5.74
C GLY A 135 -31.92 31.13 5.03
N GLU A 136 -31.01 30.86 4.10
CA GLU A 136 -30.85 29.56 3.45
C GLU A 136 -29.64 28.81 4.03
N VAL A 137 -29.79 27.49 4.21
CA VAL A 137 -28.68 26.62 4.65
C VAL A 137 -27.97 26.09 3.40
N MET A 138 -26.70 26.47 3.23
CA MET A 138 -25.84 26.02 2.14
C MET A 138 -24.85 24.98 2.65
N GLN A 139 -24.64 23.90 1.90
CA GLN A 139 -23.59 22.91 2.18
C GLN A 139 -22.30 23.35 1.51
N VAL A 140 -21.38 23.92 2.27
CA VAL A 140 -20.11 24.44 1.75
C VAL A 140 -19.00 23.43 2.02
N PRO A 141 -18.21 23.01 1.01
CA PRO A 141 -17.11 22.08 1.22
C PRO A 141 -16.00 22.72 2.06
N ALA A 142 -15.63 22.09 3.17
CA ALA A 142 -14.50 22.47 4.00
C ALA A 142 -13.36 21.45 3.83
N ALA A 143 -12.15 21.94 3.55
CA ALA A 143 -10.97 21.09 3.42
C ALA A 143 -10.53 20.54 4.80
N LEU A 144 -10.40 19.22 4.89
CA LEU A 144 -9.80 18.53 6.05
C LEU A 144 -8.27 18.49 5.94
N THR A 145 -7.75 18.43 4.71
CA THR A 145 -6.32 18.43 4.39
C THR A 145 -5.99 19.61 3.47
N PRO A 146 -5.86 20.84 3.99
CA PRO A 146 -5.78 22.05 3.17
C PRO A 146 -4.58 22.05 2.20
N ASP A 147 -3.43 21.53 2.62
CA ASP A 147 -2.21 21.52 1.82
C ASP A 147 -2.33 20.72 0.50
N SER A 148 -3.24 19.74 0.44
CA SER A 148 -3.48 18.88 -0.73
C SER A 148 -4.70 19.29 -1.55
N CYS A 149 -5.45 20.30 -1.12
CA CYS A 149 -6.73 20.70 -1.70
C CYS A 149 -6.67 21.99 -2.55
N PHE A 150 -5.47 22.45 -2.91
CA PHE A 150 -5.34 23.55 -3.86
C PHE A 150 -5.77 23.09 -5.26
N ALA A 151 -6.62 23.88 -5.92
CA ALA A 151 -6.95 23.67 -7.32
C ALA A 151 -5.65 23.78 -8.16
N GLN A 152 -5.40 22.76 -8.99
CA GLN A 152 -4.41 22.85 -10.07
C GLN A 152 -5.03 23.51 -11.30
#